data_AF-A0A8T5MRE5-F1
#
_entry.id   AF-A0A8T5MRE5-F1
#
_cell.length_a   1.000
_cell.length_b   1.000
_cell.length_c   1.000
_cell.angle_alpha   90.00
_cell.angle_beta   90.00
_cell.angle_gamma   90.00
#
_symmetry.space_group_name_H-M   'P 1'
#
loop_
_entity.id
_entity.type
_entity.pdbx_description
1 polymer ?
#
loop_
_entity_poly.entity_id
_entity_poly.type
_entity_poly.pdbx_seq_one_letter_code
_entity_poly.pdbx_strand_id
1 'polypeptide(L)'
;MIQEYKAAKKSFEMVKISFLEISKTFGFLEKAQSDSEKRMLASQIKSLEPKFKDAVSDFKFLLGRVIFSKPLDIEKLKKDLEDPDTIDVGKRLRSVGGKLFTLKEIMPDHLENETVTRIRLKRKEKKQSESQKKKKDSSYYTKASSRFFSKVSLKLLTKESFVKLEDQLRKANLSYTSVGYVSIILMTTFLSIFIAGFLFLFFLFFNFSAVLPIVTRVVEPFDVRFLKTFWILFAVPVSTFLLMYIYPSLEKKSAESAIEAELPFATINMAAISGSMVNPSRIFEILILTNEYPALKKEFTKMLNEINLYGYDLVSALKNTAENSPSKRLSELLTGLATTITSGGDLSGFFDERAETLLFNYRIAQERFSKTAETFMDIYISLLIAAPMILMLLLIIMKMSGLGISMSFIALSFVISMVVTVVNVIFLAFLHMKKER
;
A
#
# COMPACT_ATOMS: atom_id res chain seq x y z
N MET A 1 19.36 -9.04 34.23
CA MET A 1 19.80 -9.05 32.81
C MET A 1 19.62 -7.73 32.05
N ILE A 2 18.42 -7.34 31.54
CA ILE A 2 18.33 -6.15 30.65
C ILE A 2 18.78 -4.85 31.34
N GLN A 3 18.44 -4.67 32.63
CA GLN A 3 18.89 -3.51 33.40
C GLN A 3 20.39 -3.53 33.69
N GLU A 4 20.96 -4.71 33.96
CA GLU A 4 22.41 -4.88 34.18
C GLU A 4 23.20 -4.65 32.89
N TYR A 5 22.68 -5.08 31.73
CA TYR A 5 23.26 -4.77 30.43
C TYR A 5 23.22 -3.26 30.13
N LYS A 6 22.11 -2.57 30.43
CA LYS A 6 22.03 -1.11 30.29
C LYS A 6 23.01 -0.40 31.24
N ALA A 7 23.18 -0.90 32.47
CA ALA A 7 24.14 -0.35 33.43
C ALA A 7 25.59 -0.56 32.97
N ALA A 8 25.95 -1.75 32.48
CA ALA A 8 27.26 -2.05 31.93
C ALA A 8 27.57 -1.22 30.67
N LYS A 9 26.58 -0.98 29.81
CA LYS A 9 26.73 -0.08 28.65
C LYS A 9 26.99 1.37 29.09
N LYS A 10 26.30 1.84 30.13
CA LYS A 10 26.49 3.19 30.66
C LYS A 10 27.86 3.36 31.33
N SER A 11 28.35 2.37 32.07
CA SER A 11 29.70 2.43 32.65
C SER A 11 30.81 2.37 31.60
N PHE A 12 30.60 1.63 30.50
CA PHE A 12 31.52 1.64 29.36
C PHE A 12 31.66 3.03 28.72
N GLU A 13 30.55 3.75 28.53
CA GLU A 13 30.59 5.13 28.02
C GLU A 13 31.34 6.08 28.96
N MET A 14 31.21 5.91 30.29
CA MET A 14 31.97 6.70 31.27
C MET A 14 33.48 6.44 31.17
N VAL A 15 33.90 5.18 31.02
CA VAL A 15 35.31 4.81 30.80
C VAL A 15 35.85 5.48 29.53
N LYS A 16 35.07 5.46 28.45
CA LYS A 16 35.43 6.08 27.17
C LYS A 16 35.60 7.60 27.29
N ILE A 17 34.71 8.27 28.01
CA ILE A 17 34.77 9.72 28.25
C ILE A 17 36.01 10.07 29.07
N SER A 18 36.26 9.37 30.19
CA SER A 18 37.44 9.62 31.03
C SER A 18 38.75 9.34 30.29
N PHE A 19 38.79 8.31 29.44
CA PHE A 19 39.95 8.04 28.58
C PHE A 19 40.20 9.16 27.57
N LEU A 20 39.15 9.65 26.90
CA LEU A 20 39.23 10.78 25.96
C LEU A 20 39.73 12.06 26.65
N GLU A 21 39.30 12.31 27.88
CA GLU A 21 39.70 13.48 28.66
C GLU A 21 41.19 13.43 29.05
N ILE A 22 41.66 12.25 29.51
CA ILE A 22 43.09 12.01 29.79
C ILE A 22 43.93 12.12 28.52
N SER A 23 43.48 11.52 27.41
CA SER A 23 44.19 11.58 26.13
C SER A 23 44.32 13.01 25.61
N LYS A 24 43.27 13.83 25.72
CA LYS A 24 43.32 15.24 25.33
C LYS A 24 44.26 16.06 26.23
N THR A 25 44.18 15.88 27.55
CA THR A 25 45.08 16.58 28.49
C THR A 25 46.53 16.17 28.31
N PHE A 26 46.80 14.90 27.98
CA PHE A 26 48.13 14.44 27.61
C PHE A 26 48.62 15.07 26.30
N GLY A 27 47.77 15.17 25.28
CA GLY A 27 48.10 15.87 24.03
C GLY A 27 48.36 17.37 24.20
N PHE A 28 47.73 18.02 25.20
CA PHE A 28 48.05 19.40 25.58
C PHE A 28 49.38 19.50 26.35
N LEU A 29 49.70 18.50 27.18
CA LEU A 29 50.97 18.44 27.91
C LEU A 29 52.17 18.36 26.95
N GLU A 30 52.08 17.57 25.88
CA GLU A 30 53.14 17.44 24.87
C GLU A 30 53.40 18.75 24.10
N LYS A 31 52.39 19.63 24.00
CA LYS A 31 52.46 20.89 23.25
C LYS A 31 52.77 22.13 24.11
N ALA A 32 52.81 21.97 25.44
CA ALA A 32 53.02 23.08 26.35
C ALA A 32 54.48 23.59 26.31
N GLN A 33 54.66 24.92 26.18
CA GLN A 33 55.98 25.55 26.08
C GLN A 33 56.50 26.08 27.43
N SER A 34 55.60 26.40 28.38
CA SER A 34 55.96 26.91 29.71
C SER A 34 56.04 25.80 30.76
N ASP A 35 57.03 25.87 31.66
CA ASP A 35 57.17 24.94 32.79
C ASP A 35 56.01 25.03 33.79
N SER A 36 55.34 26.17 33.89
CA SER A 36 54.14 26.33 34.73
C SER A 36 52.94 25.58 34.17
N GLU A 37 52.73 25.63 32.85
CA GLU A 37 51.66 24.91 32.14
C GLU A 37 51.86 23.40 32.22
N LYS A 38 53.10 22.93 32.04
CA LYS A 38 53.43 21.49 32.16
C LYS A 38 53.09 20.96 33.55
N ARG A 39 53.41 21.71 34.62
CA ARG A 39 53.09 21.32 36.00
C ARG A 39 51.58 21.31 36.27
N MET A 40 50.83 22.26 35.71
CA MET A 40 49.38 22.32 35.84
C MET A 40 48.68 21.18 35.09
N LEU A 41 49.11 20.88 33.86
CA LEU A 41 48.54 19.77 33.08
C LEU A 41 48.91 18.40 33.67
N ALA A 42 50.13 18.24 34.19
CA ALA A 42 50.53 17.03 34.90
C ALA A 42 49.73 16.81 36.19
N SER A 43 49.40 17.88 36.93
CA SER A 43 48.55 17.76 38.12
C SER A 43 47.11 17.44 37.76
N GLN A 44 46.59 17.97 36.64
CA GLN A 44 45.27 17.60 36.11
C GLN A 44 45.20 16.12 35.73
N ILE A 45 46.21 15.60 35.01
CA ILE A 45 46.28 14.18 34.66
C ILE A 45 46.32 13.31 35.93
N LYS A 46 47.13 13.70 36.92
CA LYS A 46 47.22 13.00 38.22
C LYS A 46 45.89 13.02 38.99
N SER A 47 45.07 14.05 38.81
CA SER A 47 43.73 14.14 39.40
C SER A 47 42.66 13.30 38.68
N LEU A 48 42.89 12.99 37.39
CA LEU A 48 41.98 12.20 36.55
C LEU A 48 42.27 10.69 36.62
N GLU A 49 43.52 10.31 36.92
CA GLU A 49 43.94 8.91 37.11
C GLU A 49 43.05 8.11 38.08
N PRO A 50 42.74 8.58 39.31
CA PRO A 50 41.85 7.83 40.22
C PRO A 50 40.44 7.67 39.64
N LYS A 51 39.89 8.72 39.00
CA LYS A 51 38.55 8.68 38.39
C LYS A 51 38.46 7.64 37.26
N PHE A 52 39.50 7.53 36.45
CA PHE A 52 39.57 6.52 35.39
C PHE A 52 39.66 5.11 35.97
N LYS A 53 40.48 4.92 37.01
CA LYS A 53 40.62 3.63 37.70
C LYS A 53 39.31 3.16 38.33
N ASP A 54 38.57 4.09 38.95
CA ASP A 54 37.25 3.82 39.53
C ASP A 54 36.23 3.44 38.43
N ALA A 55 36.19 4.19 37.33
CA ALA A 55 35.32 3.88 36.19
C ALA A 55 35.59 2.49 35.58
N VAL A 56 36.87 2.11 35.45
CA VAL A 56 37.27 0.79 34.95
C VAL A 56 36.91 -0.32 35.93
N SER A 57 37.07 -0.09 37.24
CA SER A 57 36.66 -1.03 38.30
C SER A 57 35.15 -1.29 38.28
N ASP A 58 34.36 -0.21 38.19
CA ASP A 58 32.89 -0.28 38.11
C ASP A 58 32.43 -1.03 36.86
N PHE A 59 33.06 -0.76 35.71
CA PHE A 59 32.79 -1.50 34.49
C PHE A 59 33.10 -2.99 34.64
N LYS A 60 34.26 -3.35 35.20
CA LYS A 60 34.65 -4.76 35.42
C LYS A 60 33.67 -5.48 36.37
N PHE A 61 33.24 -4.80 37.43
CA PHE A 61 32.25 -5.33 38.37
C PHE A 61 30.89 -5.58 37.70
N LEU A 62 30.40 -4.62 36.91
CA LEU A 62 29.14 -4.75 36.17
C LEU A 62 29.22 -5.81 35.07
N LEU A 63 30.36 -5.93 34.39
CA LEU A 63 30.60 -6.99 33.40
C LEU A 63 30.57 -8.38 34.05
N GLY A 64 31.16 -8.52 35.24
CA GLY A 64 31.12 -9.76 36.01
C GLY A 64 29.68 -10.20 36.36
N ARG A 65 28.78 -9.25 36.66
CA ARG A 65 27.36 -9.54 36.89
C ARG A 65 26.62 -9.99 35.63
N VAL A 66 26.99 -9.43 34.47
CA VAL A 66 26.40 -9.81 33.18
C VAL A 66 26.88 -11.19 32.71
N ILE A 67 28.13 -11.56 33.00
CA ILE A 67 28.74 -12.82 32.53
C ILE A 67 28.35 -14.02 33.41
N PHE A 68 28.03 -13.82 34.70
CA PHE A 68 27.72 -14.92 35.64
C PHE A 68 26.26 -15.07 36.07
N SER A 69 25.30 -14.39 35.45
CA SER A 69 23.91 -14.81 35.60
C SER A 69 23.72 -16.17 34.90
N LYS A 70 23.60 -17.24 35.71
CA LYS A 70 23.35 -18.63 35.28
C LYS A 70 22.43 -18.65 34.04
N PRO A 71 22.71 -19.49 33.01
CA PRO A 71 21.74 -19.72 31.95
C PRO A 71 20.41 -20.07 32.59
N LEU A 72 19.34 -19.44 32.13
CA LEU A 72 17.99 -19.65 32.65
C LEU A 72 17.73 -21.16 32.73
N ASP A 73 17.49 -21.67 33.93
CA ASP A 73 17.21 -23.09 34.15
C ASP A 73 15.79 -23.37 33.67
N ILE A 74 15.68 -23.78 32.41
CA ILE A 74 14.41 -23.96 31.68
C ILE A 74 13.57 -25.07 32.35
N GLU A 75 14.20 -26.06 32.98
CA GLU A 75 13.49 -27.13 33.70
C GLU A 75 12.87 -26.61 34.99
N LYS A 76 13.58 -25.76 35.74
CA LYS A 76 13.02 -25.12 36.93
C LYS A 76 11.86 -24.19 36.57
N LEU A 77 11.99 -23.43 35.47
CA LEU A 77 10.93 -22.54 34.98
C LEU A 77 9.69 -23.33 34.50
N LYS A 78 9.88 -24.50 33.88
CA LYS A 78 8.78 -25.40 33.51
C LYS A 78 8.07 -25.94 34.74
N LYS A 79 8.81 -26.35 35.76
CA LYS A 79 8.25 -26.85 37.01
C LYS A 79 7.44 -25.79 37.77
N ASP A 80 7.94 -24.55 37.78
CA ASP A 80 7.26 -23.39 38.39
C ASP A 80 6.04 -22.90 37.54
N LEU A 81 5.94 -23.32 36.27
CA LEU A 81 4.80 -23.03 35.38
C LEU A 81 3.72 -24.13 35.38
N GLU A 82 4.06 -25.37 35.75
CA GLU A 82 3.14 -26.51 35.80
C GLU A 82 2.32 -26.58 37.10
N ASP A 83 2.75 -25.92 38.19
CA ASP A 83 2.01 -25.89 39.47
C ASP A 83 1.99 -24.46 40.09
N PRO A 84 0.94 -23.65 39.84
CA PRO A 84 0.85 -22.26 40.30
C PRO A 84 0.77 -22.09 41.83
N ASP A 85 0.44 -23.14 42.57
CA ASP A 85 0.13 -23.08 44.00
C ASP A 85 1.37 -23.10 44.91
N THR A 86 2.58 -23.17 44.32
CA THR A 86 3.86 -23.15 45.06
C THR A 86 4.52 -21.78 45.15
N ILE A 87 3.93 -20.74 44.57
CA ILE A 87 4.46 -19.38 44.68
C ILE A 87 4.12 -18.80 46.06
N ASP A 88 5.11 -18.76 46.96
CA ASP A 88 4.99 -18.12 48.27
C ASP A 88 4.77 -16.60 48.12
N VAL A 89 3.49 -16.21 48.07
CA VAL A 89 3.01 -14.83 47.93
C VAL A 89 3.44 -13.95 49.12
N GLY A 90 3.86 -14.55 50.24
CA GLY A 90 4.34 -13.87 51.44
C GLY A 90 5.79 -13.38 51.35
N LYS A 91 6.55 -13.79 50.33
CA LYS A 91 7.97 -13.44 50.21
C LYS A 91 8.14 -11.96 49.89
N ARG A 92 8.61 -11.19 50.87
CA ARG A 92 8.80 -9.73 50.71
C ARG A 92 9.98 -9.46 49.76
N LEU A 93 9.69 -8.84 48.63
CA LEU A 93 10.69 -8.45 47.65
C LEU A 93 11.22 -7.06 47.97
N ARG A 94 12.54 -6.92 48.06
CA ARG A 94 13.20 -5.66 48.40
C ARG A 94 13.39 -4.84 47.13
N SER A 95 12.74 -3.68 47.03
CA SER A 95 12.99 -2.74 45.93
C SER A 95 14.34 -2.04 46.11
N VAL A 96 14.90 -1.54 45.00
CA VAL A 96 16.22 -0.85 44.96
C VAL A 96 16.27 0.39 45.88
N GLY A 97 15.11 0.96 46.27
CA GLY A 97 14.98 2.09 47.20
C GLY A 97 14.69 1.72 48.67
N GLY A 98 14.86 0.45 49.08
CA GLY A 98 14.75 0.02 50.48
C GLY A 98 13.32 -0.25 50.98
N LYS A 99 12.28 0.04 50.20
CA LYS A 99 10.89 -0.34 50.53
C LYS A 99 10.64 -1.82 50.20
N LEU A 100 10.10 -2.56 51.16
CA LEU A 100 9.66 -3.96 50.99
C LEU A 100 8.23 -3.97 50.45
N PHE A 101 7.99 -4.71 49.37
CA PHE A 101 6.66 -4.94 48.81
C PHE A 101 6.34 -6.43 48.82
N THR A 102 5.07 -6.79 48.96
CA THR A 102 4.61 -8.17 48.80
C THR A 102 4.23 -8.45 47.34
N LEU A 103 4.38 -9.70 46.89
CA LEU A 103 4.11 -10.08 45.49
C LEU A 103 2.65 -9.76 45.08
N LYS A 104 1.74 -9.77 46.06
CA LYS A 104 0.32 -9.42 45.92
C LYS A 104 0.09 -7.93 45.58
N GLU A 105 0.99 -7.02 45.98
CA GLU A 105 0.87 -5.58 45.71
C GLU A 105 1.44 -5.17 44.34
N ILE A 106 2.26 -6.03 43.73
CA ILE A 106 2.92 -5.76 42.43
C ILE A 106 2.14 -6.38 41.27
N MET A 107 1.28 -7.37 41.56
CA MET A 107 0.50 -8.04 40.52
C MET A 107 -0.53 -7.07 39.89
N PRO A 108 -0.58 -6.98 38.56
CA PRO A 108 -1.55 -6.14 37.86
C PRO A 108 -2.97 -6.60 38.19
N ASP A 109 -3.84 -5.62 38.44
CA ASP A 109 -5.25 -5.85 38.79
C ASP A 109 -5.99 -6.57 37.63
N HIS A 110 -7.12 -7.22 37.94
CA HIS A 110 -7.83 -8.08 36.98
C HIS A 110 -8.19 -7.34 35.67
N LEU A 111 -8.43 -6.03 35.75
CA LEU A 111 -8.70 -5.15 34.62
C LEU A 111 -7.47 -4.86 33.74
N GLU A 112 -6.28 -4.73 34.33
CA GLU A 112 -5.04 -4.50 33.56
C GLU A 112 -4.67 -5.76 32.78
N ASN A 113 -4.80 -6.94 33.40
CA ASN A 113 -4.57 -8.21 32.72
C ASN A 113 -5.55 -8.40 31.56
N GLU A 114 -6.85 -8.18 31.76
CA GLU A 114 -7.81 -8.24 30.66
C GLU A 114 -7.50 -7.25 29.53
N THR A 115 -7.07 -6.03 29.87
CA THR A 115 -6.73 -5.01 28.88
C THR A 115 -5.52 -5.44 28.05
N VAL A 116 -4.48 -5.97 28.69
CA VAL A 116 -3.30 -6.52 28.01
C VAL A 116 -3.67 -7.72 27.12
N THR A 117 -4.57 -8.59 27.58
CA THR A 117 -5.05 -9.73 26.78
C THR A 117 -5.85 -9.26 25.57
N ARG A 118 -6.76 -8.28 25.73
CA ARG A 118 -7.51 -7.68 24.62
C ARG A 118 -6.60 -7.00 23.60
N ILE A 119 -5.55 -6.29 24.05
CA ILE A 119 -4.55 -5.67 23.17
C ILE A 119 -3.75 -6.73 22.41
N ARG A 120 -3.36 -7.83 23.07
CA ARG A 120 -2.66 -8.96 22.42
C ARG A 120 -3.55 -9.69 21.42
N LEU A 121 -4.81 -9.93 21.75
CA LEU A 121 -5.80 -10.56 20.86
C LEU A 121 -6.06 -9.68 19.64
N LYS A 122 -6.36 -8.38 19.82
CA LYS A 122 -6.49 -7.43 18.71
C LYS A 122 -5.24 -7.38 17.83
N ARG A 123 -4.03 -7.41 18.41
CA ARG A 123 -2.77 -7.45 17.63
C ARG A 123 -2.59 -8.77 16.88
N LYS A 124 -2.96 -9.91 17.48
CA LYS A 124 -2.92 -11.23 16.83
C LYS A 124 -3.93 -11.32 15.68
N GLU A 125 -5.16 -10.85 15.88
CA GLU A 125 -6.21 -10.78 14.86
C GLU A 125 -5.80 -9.86 13.71
N LYS A 126 -5.21 -8.69 13.99
CA LYS A 126 -4.71 -7.77 12.96
C LYS A 126 -3.56 -8.39 12.15
N LYS A 127 -2.63 -9.09 12.80
CA LYS A 127 -1.55 -9.85 12.13
C LYS A 127 -2.07 -11.05 11.34
N GLN A 128 -3.07 -11.77 11.83
CA GLN A 128 -3.69 -12.88 11.11
C GLN A 128 -4.51 -12.40 9.90
N SER A 129 -5.25 -11.30 10.03
CA SER A 129 -5.97 -10.63 8.93
C SER A 129 -5.02 -10.12 7.84
N GLU A 130 -3.88 -9.55 8.22
CA GLU A 130 -2.85 -9.11 7.27
C GLU A 130 -2.07 -10.27 6.63
N SER A 131 -1.82 -11.35 7.37
CA SER A 131 -1.14 -12.56 6.86
C SER A 131 -2.05 -13.40 5.95
N GLN A 132 -3.36 -13.47 6.23
CA GLN A 132 -4.33 -14.21 5.39
C GLN A 132 -4.60 -13.50 4.05
N LYS A 133 -4.35 -12.19 3.94
CA LYS A 133 -4.47 -11.45 2.67
C LYS A 133 -3.29 -11.65 1.70
N LYS A 134 -2.19 -12.30 2.10
CA LYS A 134 -0.98 -12.46 1.27
C LYS A 134 -0.65 -13.94 1.00
N LYS A 135 -1.44 -14.59 0.15
CA LYS A 135 -1.07 -15.59 -0.87
C LYS A 135 -2.35 -16.28 -1.33
N LYS A 136 -2.94 -15.79 -2.43
CA LYS A 136 -4.03 -16.48 -3.11
C LYS A 136 -3.37 -17.62 -3.90
N ASP A 137 -3.37 -18.83 -3.36
CA ASP A 137 -2.95 -20.03 -4.10
C ASP A 137 -3.68 -20.07 -5.45
N SER A 138 -2.98 -20.47 -6.53
CA SER A 138 -3.53 -20.41 -7.88
C SER A 138 -4.85 -21.17 -7.91
N SER A 139 -5.95 -20.47 -8.20
CA SER A 139 -7.30 -21.05 -8.26
C SER A 139 -7.30 -22.33 -9.10
N TYR A 140 -8.13 -23.32 -8.73
CA TYR A 140 -8.32 -24.55 -9.50
C TYR A 140 -8.50 -24.26 -11.00
N TYR A 141 -9.19 -23.16 -11.32
CA TYR A 141 -9.39 -22.66 -12.67
C TYR A 141 -8.10 -22.27 -13.38
N THR A 142 -7.17 -21.59 -12.70
CA THR A 142 -5.87 -21.20 -13.26
C THR A 142 -5.02 -22.43 -13.61
N LYS A 143 -5.04 -23.46 -12.74
CA LYS A 143 -4.34 -24.73 -12.98
C LYS A 143 -4.95 -25.51 -14.14
N ALA A 144 -6.28 -25.57 -14.23
CA ALA A 144 -6.96 -26.21 -15.35
C ALA A 144 -6.63 -25.50 -16.67
N SER A 145 -6.74 -24.18 -16.70
CA SER A 145 -6.47 -23.35 -17.88
C SER A 145 -5.05 -23.54 -18.40
N SER A 146 -4.05 -23.50 -17.52
CA SER A 146 -2.65 -23.67 -17.93
C SER A 146 -2.33 -25.08 -18.43
N ARG A 147 -3.00 -26.12 -17.91
CA ARG A 147 -2.85 -27.49 -18.43
C ARG A 147 -3.30 -27.60 -19.88
N PHE A 148 -4.43 -27.01 -20.24
CA PHE A 148 -4.97 -27.11 -21.60
C PHE A 148 -4.30 -26.16 -22.58
N PHE A 149 -3.95 -24.94 -22.17
CA PHE A 149 -3.57 -23.87 -23.10
C PHE A 149 -2.13 -23.36 -22.97
N SER A 150 -1.29 -23.90 -22.07
CA SER A 150 0.10 -23.44 -21.90
C SER A 150 0.92 -23.41 -23.19
N LYS A 151 0.85 -24.46 -24.02
CA LYS A 151 1.59 -24.53 -25.31
C LYS A 151 1.17 -23.42 -26.27
N VAL A 152 -0.13 -23.15 -26.36
CA VAL A 152 -0.68 -22.10 -27.24
C VAL A 152 -0.35 -20.72 -26.67
N SER A 153 -0.46 -20.55 -25.35
CA SER A 153 -0.09 -19.33 -24.64
C SER A 153 1.37 -18.94 -24.89
N LEU A 154 2.30 -19.89 -24.78
CA LEU A 154 3.72 -19.63 -25.06
C LEU A 154 3.96 -19.17 -26.50
N LYS A 155 3.26 -19.78 -27.46
CA LYS A 155 3.33 -19.36 -28.88
C LYS A 155 2.69 -18.00 -29.14
N LEU A 156 1.70 -17.59 -28.34
CA LEU A 156 1.06 -16.28 -28.48
C LEU A 156 1.90 -15.17 -27.85
N LEU A 157 2.58 -15.43 -26.73
CA LEU A 157 3.43 -14.46 -26.05
C LEU A 157 4.63 -13.98 -26.89
N THR A 158 5.08 -14.79 -27.85
CA THR A 158 6.14 -14.39 -28.79
C THR A 158 5.69 -13.39 -29.86
N LYS A 159 4.38 -13.12 -29.99
CA LYS A 159 3.87 -12.09 -30.91
C LYS A 159 3.90 -10.71 -30.25
N GLU A 160 4.25 -9.68 -31.03
CA GLU A 160 4.41 -8.29 -30.55
C GLU A 160 3.20 -7.75 -29.76
N SER A 161 1.97 -8.14 -30.13
CA SER A 161 0.76 -7.71 -29.40
C SER A 161 0.72 -8.24 -27.97
N PHE A 162 1.20 -9.45 -27.72
CA PHE A 162 1.19 -10.08 -26.40
C PHE A 162 2.41 -9.74 -25.55
N VAL A 163 3.50 -9.26 -26.16
CA VAL A 163 4.64 -8.69 -25.43
C VAL A 163 4.20 -7.44 -24.64
N LYS A 164 3.34 -6.59 -25.23
CA LYS A 164 2.76 -5.44 -24.51
C LYS A 164 1.88 -5.88 -23.34
N LEU A 165 1.12 -6.97 -23.50
CA LEU A 165 0.28 -7.53 -22.45
C LEU A 165 1.12 -8.07 -21.29
N GLU A 166 2.26 -8.71 -21.59
CA GLU A 166 3.19 -9.19 -20.57
C GLU A 166 3.77 -8.04 -19.72
N ASP A 167 4.21 -6.95 -20.36
CA ASP A 167 4.67 -5.77 -19.62
C ASP A 167 3.55 -5.15 -18.77
N GLN A 168 2.31 -5.11 -19.28
CA GLN A 168 1.15 -4.64 -18.52
C GLN A 168 0.84 -5.53 -17.31
N LEU A 169 0.90 -6.85 -17.46
CA LEU A 169 0.66 -7.81 -16.37
C LEU A 169 1.72 -7.69 -15.27
N ARG A 170 2.98 -7.56 -15.68
CA ARG A 170 4.10 -7.37 -14.75
C ARG A 170 3.93 -6.09 -13.94
N LYS A 171 3.56 -4.99 -14.61
CA LYS A 171 3.31 -3.68 -13.98
C LYS A 171 2.01 -3.61 -13.16
N ALA A 172 0.99 -4.37 -13.52
CA ALA A 172 -0.30 -4.39 -12.82
C ALA A 172 -0.27 -5.09 -11.44
N ASN A 173 0.86 -5.68 -11.04
CA ASN A 173 1.02 -6.36 -9.76
C ASN A 173 -0.03 -7.48 -9.53
N LEU A 174 -0.40 -8.16 -10.62
CA LEU A 174 -1.34 -9.27 -10.59
C LEU A 174 -0.64 -10.56 -10.12
N SER A 175 -1.36 -11.38 -9.37
CA SER A 175 -0.84 -12.65 -8.80
C SER A 175 -0.78 -13.81 -9.82
N TYR A 176 -0.89 -13.50 -11.12
CA TYR A 176 -0.88 -14.48 -12.20
C TYR A 176 0.42 -14.36 -13.00
N THR A 177 0.97 -15.49 -13.42
CA THR A 177 2.08 -15.50 -14.38
C THR A 177 1.59 -15.06 -15.77
N SER A 178 2.43 -14.44 -16.59
CA SER A 178 2.08 -14.00 -17.96
C SER A 178 1.44 -15.13 -18.77
N VAL A 179 2.07 -16.32 -18.72
CA VAL A 179 1.58 -17.55 -19.36
C VAL A 179 0.25 -18.02 -18.77
N GLY A 180 0.12 -17.98 -17.44
CA GLY A 180 -1.10 -18.39 -16.74
C GLY A 180 -2.28 -17.50 -17.08
N TYR A 181 -2.06 -16.19 -17.20
CA TYR A 181 -3.10 -15.24 -17.56
C TYR A 181 -3.57 -15.42 -19.01
N VAL A 182 -2.66 -15.52 -19.98
CA VAL A 182 -3.03 -15.78 -21.39
C VAL A 182 -3.78 -17.12 -21.52
N SER A 183 -3.38 -18.14 -20.76
CA SER A 183 -4.10 -19.41 -20.70
C SER A 183 -5.52 -19.25 -20.15
N ILE A 184 -5.73 -18.38 -19.15
CA ILE A 184 -7.05 -18.03 -18.63
C ILE A 184 -7.90 -17.34 -19.70
N ILE A 185 -7.35 -16.38 -20.46
CA ILE A 185 -8.06 -15.70 -21.54
C ILE A 185 -8.57 -16.72 -22.58
N LEU A 186 -7.71 -17.66 -22.97
CA LEU A 186 -8.06 -18.69 -23.94
C LEU A 186 -9.15 -19.64 -23.39
N MET A 187 -9.03 -20.06 -22.13
CA MET A 187 -10.04 -20.92 -21.50
C MET A 187 -11.39 -20.21 -21.34
N THR A 188 -11.41 -18.93 -20.92
CA THR A 188 -12.67 -18.17 -20.79
C THR A 188 -13.30 -17.90 -22.14
N THR A 189 -12.50 -17.64 -23.18
CA THR A 189 -12.98 -17.47 -24.55
C THR A 189 -13.53 -18.79 -25.11
N PHE A 190 -12.89 -19.91 -24.79
CA PHE A 190 -13.39 -21.23 -25.17
C PHE A 190 -14.74 -21.52 -24.50
N LEU A 191 -14.88 -21.22 -23.21
CA LEU A 191 -16.14 -21.39 -22.49
C LEU A 191 -17.25 -20.46 -23.02
N SER A 192 -16.90 -19.23 -23.41
CA SER A 192 -17.86 -18.28 -23.96
C SER A 192 -18.41 -18.69 -25.32
N ILE A 193 -17.72 -19.54 -26.09
CA ILE A 193 -18.26 -20.13 -27.34
C ILE A 193 -19.46 -21.03 -27.02
N PHE A 194 -19.41 -21.85 -25.97
CA PHE A 194 -20.55 -22.68 -25.57
C PHE A 194 -21.74 -21.83 -25.10
N ILE A 195 -21.45 -20.77 -24.34
CA ILE A 195 -22.48 -19.82 -23.89
C ILE A 195 -23.09 -19.07 -25.08
N ALA A 196 -22.27 -18.66 -26.05
CA ALA A 196 -22.73 -18.03 -27.29
C ALA A 196 -23.60 -18.98 -28.11
N GLY A 197 -23.25 -20.26 -28.20
CA GLY A 197 -24.07 -21.28 -28.84
C GLY A 197 -25.42 -21.47 -28.15
N PHE A 198 -25.44 -21.52 -26.82
CA PHE A 198 -26.68 -21.59 -26.05
C PHE A 198 -27.55 -20.35 -26.25
N LEU A 199 -26.96 -19.14 -26.18
CA LEU A 199 -27.68 -17.88 -26.41
C LEU A 199 -28.19 -17.78 -27.85
N PHE A 200 -27.39 -18.17 -28.83
CA PHE A 200 -27.79 -18.23 -30.23
C PHE A 200 -29.01 -19.15 -30.40
N LEU A 201 -28.97 -20.37 -29.85
CA LEU A 201 -30.09 -21.29 -29.89
C LEU A 201 -31.33 -20.74 -29.18
N PHE A 202 -31.15 -20.13 -28.01
CA PHE A 202 -32.25 -19.52 -27.26
C PHE A 202 -32.92 -18.40 -28.05
N PHE A 203 -32.15 -17.45 -28.60
CA PHE A 203 -32.69 -16.34 -29.37
C PHE A 203 -33.22 -16.75 -30.74
N LEU A 204 -32.83 -17.92 -31.27
CA LEU A 204 -33.41 -18.47 -32.49
C LEU A 204 -34.92 -18.78 -32.32
N PHE A 205 -35.33 -19.23 -31.11
CA PHE A 205 -36.71 -19.64 -30.83
C PHE A 205 -37.52 -18.65 -29.99
N PHE A 206 -36.86 -17.78 -29.20
CA PHE A 206 -37.52 -16.87 -28.26
C PHE A 206 -37.16 -15.40 -28.50
N ASN A 207 -38.12 -14.51 -28.25
CA ASN A 207 -37.98 -13.05 -28.23
C ASN A 207 -38.09 -12.52 -26.80
N PHE A 208 -37.40 -11.40 -26.53
CA PHE A 208 -37.45 -10.69 -25.25
C PHE A 208 -38.15 -9.34 -25.45
N SER A 209 -39.21 -9.06 -24.69
CA SER A 209 -39.94 -7.78 -24.71
C SER A 209 -40.02 -7.15 -23.33
N ALA A 210 -40.01 -5.81 -23.27
CA ALA A 210 -40.13 -5.06 -22.02
C ALA A 210 -41.57 -5.00 -21.45
N VAL A 211 -42.55 -5.53 -22.20
CA VAL A 211 -43.96 -5.63 -21.81
C VAL A 211 -44.31 -7.10 -21.60
N LEU A 212 -45.14 -7.39 -20.59
CA LEU A 212 -45.58 -8.76 -20.28
C LEU A 212 -46.46 -9.33 -21.42
N PRO A 213 -46.26 -10.59 -21.84
CA PRO A 213 -45.27 -11.56 -21.36
C PRO A 213 -43.84 -11.27 -21.87
N ILE A 214 -42.86 -11.31 -20.96
CA ILE A 214 -41.45 -10.92 -21.22
C ILE A 214 -40.78 -11.81 -22.29
N VAL A 215 -41.18 -13.08 -22.36
CA VAL A 215 -40.63 -14.06 -23.32
C VAL A 215 -41.75 -14.57 -24.21
N THR A 216 -41.62 -14.37 -25.51
CA THR A 216 -42.58 -14.83 -26.52
C THR A 216 -41.91 -15.72 -27.56
N ARG A 217 -42.66 -16.65 -28.15
CA ARG A 217 -42.16 -17.51 -29.22
C ARG A 217 -42.01 -16.71 -30.52
N VAL A 218 -40.92 -16.93 -31.23
CA VAL A 218 -40.69 -16.29 -32.54
C VAL A 218 -41.67 -16.85 -33.58
N VAL A 219 -42.33 -15.96 -34.31
CA VAL A 219 -43.23 -16.28 -35.44
C VAL A 219 -42.58 -15.94 -36.80
N GLU A 220 -41.43 -15.26 -36.79
CA GLU A 220 -40.67 -14.93 -38.00
C GLU A 220 -40.17 -16.20 -38.73
N PRO A 221 -40.02 -16.17 -40.07
CA PRO A 221 -39.38 -17.24 -40.82
C PRO A 221 -37.98 -17.54 -40.30
N PHE A 222 -37.61 -18.82 -40.29
CA PHE A 222 -36.35 -19.31 -39.72
C PHE A 222 -35.12 -18.61 -40.32
N ASP A 223 -35.10 -18.42 -41.64
CA ASP A 223 -33.93 -17.87 -42.35
C ASP A 223 -33.64 -16.42 -41.96
N VAL A 224 -34.70 -15.61 -41.81
CA VAL A 224 -34.60 -14.21 -41.38
C VAL A 224 -34.09 -14.13 -39.95
N ARG A 225 -34.59 -15.01 -39.07
CA ARG A 225 -34.16 -15.05 -37.67
C ARG A 225 -32.73 -15.54 -37.53
N PHE A 226 -32.35 -16.58 -38.26
CA PHE A 226 -31.00 -17.10 -38.29
C PHE A 226 -30.00 -15.99 -38.60
N LEU A 227 -30.22 -15.22 -39.68
CA LEU A 227 -29.33 -14.14 -40.08
C LEU A 227 -29.27 -13.00 -39.04
N LYS A 228 -30.40 -12.65 -38.42
CA LYS A 228 -30.46 -11.64 -37.33
C LYS A 228 -29.74 -12.07 -36.05
N THR A 229 -29.65 -13.37 -35.76
CA THR A 229 -29.08 -13.88 -34.51
C THR A 229 -27.66 -14.42 -34.69
N PHE A 230 -27.25 -14.74 -35.92
CA PHE A 230 -25.96 -15.36 -36.24
C PHE A 230 -24.75 -14.58 -35.70
N TRP A 231 -24.80 -13.25 -35.70
CA TRP A 231 -23.72 -12.40 -35.19
C TRP A 231 -23.40 -12.66 -33.70
N ILE A 232 -24.36 -13.17 -32.90
CA ILE A 232 -24.16 -13.47 -31.47
C ILE A 232 -23.06 -14.52 -31.28
N LEU A 233 -22.96 -15.49 -32.20
CA LEU A 233 -21.97 -16.57 -32.13
C LEU A 233 -20.53 -16.03 -32.17
N PHE A 234 -20.32 -14.90 -32.84
CA PHE A 234 -19.02 -14.22 -32.92
C PHE A 234 -18.90 -13.10 -31.90
N ALA A 235 -19.95 -12.32 -31.68
CA ALA A 235 -19.91 -11.14 -30.82
C ALA A 235 -19.60 -11.50 -29.37
N VAL A 236 -20.19 -12.56 -28.82
CA VAL A 236 -19.98 -12.94 -27.42
C VAL A 236 -18.54 -13.41 -27.16
N PRO A 237 -17.94 -14.33 -27.94
CA PRO A 237 -16.55 -14.74 -27.73
C PRO A 237 -15.55 -13.62 -28.02
N VAL A 238 -15.75 -12.84 -29.09
CA VAL A 238 -14.86 -11.71 -29.42
C VAL A 238 -14.90 -10.64 -28.34
N SER A 239 -16.10 -10.27 -27.85
CA SER A 239 -16.25 -9.32 -26.75
C SER A 239 -15.57 -9.83 -25.48
N THR A 240 -15.78 -11.10 -25.12
CA THR A 240 -15.15 -11.72 -23.95
C THR A 240 -13.62 -11.67 -24.03
N PHE A 241 -13.06 -12.00 -25.19
CA PHE A 241 -11.62 -11.94 -25.43
C PHE A 241 -11.08 -10.50 -25.32
N LEU A 242 -11.76 -9.53 -25.94
CA LEU A 242 -11.37 -8.12 -25.89
C LEU A 242 -11.41 -7.57 -24.46
N LEU A 243 -12.46 -7.85 -23.71
CA LEU A 243 -12.60 -7.41 -22.31
C LEU A 243 -11.48 -7.99 -21.44
N MET A 244 -11.19 -9.29 -21.58
CA MET A 244 -10.08 -9.95 -20.89
C MET A 244 -8.72 -9.40 -21.30
N TYR A 245 -8.53 -9.06 -22.58
CA TYR A 245 -7.28 -8.47 -23.05
C TYR A 245 -7.05 -7.05 -22.51
N ILE A 246 -8.12 -6.25 -22.36
CA ILE A 246 -8.04 -4.87 -21.85
C ILE A 246 -7.90 -4.83 -20.31
N TYR A 247 -8.41 -5.85 -19.60
CA TYR A 247 -8.45 -5.86 -18.14
C TYR A 247 -7.11 -5.55 -17.43
N PRO A 248 -5.95 -6.14 -17.82
CA PRO A 248 -4.68 -5.80 -17.18
C PRO A 248 -4.27 -4.35 -17.35
N SER A 249 -4.64 -3.72 -18.46
CA SER A 249 -4.37 -2.30 -18.69
C SER A 249 -5.18 -1.41 -17.75
N LEU A 250 -6.42 -1.80 -17.42
CA LEU A 250 -7.26 -1.08 -16.46
C LEU A 250 -6.70 -1.22 -15.04
N GLU A 251 -6.32 -2.43 -14.65
CA GLU A 251 -5.71 -2.69 -13.34
C GLU A 251 -4.38 -1.96 -13.19
N LYS A 252 -3.53 -1.96 -14.24
CA LYS A 252 -2.29 -1.18 -14.28
C LYS A 252 -2.56 0.31 -14.03
N LYS A 253 -3.55 0.88 -14.70
CA LYS A 253 -3.91 2.30 -14.56
C LYS A 253 -4.44 2.60 -13.14
N SER A 254 -5.21 1.69 -12.56
CA SER A 254 -5.68 1.81 -11.17
C SER A 254 -4.51 1.80 -10.19
N ALA A 255 -3.57 0.85 -10.35
CA ALA A 255 -2.36 0.77 -9.54
C ALA A 255 -1.46 2.00 -9.70
N GLU A 256 -1.29 2.49 -10.93
CA GLU A 256 -0.58 3.74 -11.23
C GLU A 256 -1.20 4.92 -10.48
N SER A 257 -2.52 5.12 -10.60
CA SER A 257 -3.22 6.22 -9.92
C SER A 257 -3.12 6.12 -8.39
N ALA A 258 -3.19 4.92 -7.83
CA ALA A 258 -3.06 4.72 -6.38
C ALA A 258 -1.64 5.06 -5.89
N ILE A 259 -0.61 4.66 -6.65
CA ILE A 259 0.78 5.01 -6.36
C ILE A 259 0.98 6.52 -6.46
N GLU A 260 0.50 7.16 -7.53
CA GLU A 260 0.69 8.60 -7.73
C GLU A 260 0.01 9.46 -6.67
N ALA A 261 -1.10 9.00 -6.09
CA ALA A 261 -1.75 9.68 -4.98
C ALA A 261 -0.95 9.60 -3.67
N GLU A 262 -0.29 8.47 -3.41
CA GLU A 262 0.51 8.24 -2.20
C GLU A 262 1.94 8.84 -2.30
N LEU A 263 2.50 8.89 -3.52
CA LEU A 263 3.90 9.18 -3.78
C LEU A 263 4.42 10.52 -3.20
N PRO A 264 3.72 11.67 -3.33
CA PRO A 264 4.20 12.93 -2.79
C PRO A 264 4.39 12.85 -1.26
N PHE A 265 3.41 12.31 -0.55
CA PHE A 265 3.41 12.20 0.91
C PHE A 265 4.46 11.20 1.40
N ALA A 266 4.56 10.05 0.72
CA ALA A 266 5.60 9.07 1.05
C ALA A 266 6.99 9.65 0.85
N THR A 267 7.21 10.46 -0.19
CA THR A 267 8.51 11.08 -0.48
C THR A 267 8.89 12.13 0.57
N ILE A 268 7.94 12.91 1.10
CA ILE A 268 8.18 13.79 2.27
C ILE A 268 8.66 12.97 3.47
N ASN A 269 8.02 11.84 3.73
CA ASN A 269 8.42 10.95 4.82
C ASN A 269 9.81 10.35 4.55
N MET A 270 10.14 10.00 3.30
CA MET A 270 11.49 9.55 2.94
C MET A 270 12.52 10.63 3.22
N ALA A 271 12.24 11.89 2.88
CA ALA A 271 13.13 13.01 3.16
C ALA A 271 13.40 13.14 4.67
N ALA A 272 12.34 13.17 5.47
CA ALA A 272 12.44 13.25 6.93
C ALA A 272 13.23 12.09 7.55
N ILE A 273 13.06 10.86 7.04
CA ILE A 273 13.81 9.69 7.53
C ILE A 273 15.27 9.76 7.09
N SER A 274 15.53 10.15 5.84
CA SER A 274 16.88 10.18 5.26
C SER A 274 17.84 11.12 5.99
N GLY A 275 17.31 12.22 6.56
CA GLY A 275 18.09 13.17 7.37
C GLY A 275 18.72 12.56 8.64
N SER A 276 18.26 11.38 9.08
CA SER A 276 18.83 10.68 10.25
C SER A 276 20.01 9.75 9.94
N MET A 277 20.64 9.88 8.76
CA MET A 277 21.78 9.07 8.28
C MET A 277 21.53 7.56 8.37
N VAL A 278 20.30 7.14 8.06
CA VAL A 278 19.94 5.73 8.02
C VAL A 278 20.40 5.11 6.70
N ASN A 279 20.76 3.83 6.72
CA ASN A 279 20.99 3.08 5.49
C ASN A 279 19.78 3.24 4.54
N PRO A 280 19.98 3.51 3.24
CA PRO A 280 18.88 3.83 2.33
C PRO A 280 17.82 2.72 2.23
N SER A 281 18.19 1.45 2.39
CA SER A 281 17.23 0.33 2.40
C SER A 281 16.25 0.43 3.58
N ARG A 282 16.71 0.98 4.72
CA ARG A 282 15.91 1.12 5.94
C ARG A 282 14.82 2.17 5.82
N ILE A 283 14.98 3.16 4.94
CA ILE A 283 13.93 4.16 4.63
C ILE A 283 12.66 3.44 4.15
N PHE A 284 12.82 2.50 3.22
CA PHE A 284 11.72 1.72 2.67
C PHE A 284 11.12 0.76 3.69
N GLU A 285 11.95 0.14 4.54
CA GLU A 285 11.46 -0.69 5.65
C GLU A 285 10.58 0.10 6.61
N ILE A 286 10.97 1.33 6.97
CA ILE A 286 10.19 2.19 7.85
C ILE A 286 8.84 2.53 7.19
N LEU A 287 8.82 2.90 5.91
CA LEU A 287 7.57 3.18 5.19
C LEU A 287 6.63 1.97 5.09
N ILE A 288 7.18 0.76 4.94
CA ILE A 288 6.38 -0.46 4.93
C ILE A 288 5.73 -0.72 6.30
N LEU A 289 6.42 -0.34 7.39
CA LEU A 289 5.94 -0.53 8.76
C LEU A 289 4.84 0.46 9.16
N THR A 290 4.80 1.67 8.60
CA THR A 290 3.75 2.66 8.93
C THR A 290 2.37 2.25 8.43
N ASN A 291 2.28 1.41 7.39
CA ASN A 291 1.03 0.99 6.75
C ASN A 291 0.17 2.15 6.19
N GLU A 292 0.72 3.36 6.07
CA GLU A 292 -0.01 4.54 5.58
C GLU A 292 -0.13 4.57 4.05
N TYR A 293 0.79 3.90 3.35
CA TYR A 293 0.89 3.90 1.89
C TYR A 293 0.70 2.47 1.34
N PRO A 294 -0.53 1.95 1.27
CA PRO A 294 -0.78 0.56 0.87
C PRO A 294 -0.35 0.23 -0.56
N ALA A 295 -0.45 1.15 -1.52
CA ALA A 295 -0.01 0.91 -2.89
C ALA A 295 1.52 0.87 -2.97
N LEU A 296 2.21 1.86 -2.38
CA LEU A 296 3.67 1.90 -2.33
C LEU A 296 4.27 0.77 -1.49
N LYS A 297 3.62 0.38 -0.40
CA LYS A 297 4.01 -0.76 0.42
C LYS A 297 4.18 -2.02 -0.42
N LYS A 298 3.29 -2.27 -1.39
CA LYS A 298 3.41 -3.44 -2.27
C LYS A 298 4.68 -3.37 -3.11
N GLU A 299 4.97 -2.23 -3.73
CA GLU A 299 6.16 -2.07 -4.58
C GLU A 299 7.46 -2.09 -3.76
N PHE A 300 7.52 -1.39 -2.62
CA PHE A 300 8.69 -1.43 -1.75
C PHE A 300 8.90 -2.80 -1.10
N THR A 301 7.83 -3.56 -0.80
CA THR A 301 7.98 -4.93 -0.32
C THR A 301 8.63 -5.81 -1.40
N LYS A 302 8.26 -5.66 -2.67
CA LYS A 302 8.89 -6.42 -3.77
C LYS A 302 10.37 -6.07 -3.90
N MET A 303 10.68 -4.78 -3.91
CA MET A 303 12.05 -4.27 -3.97
C MET A 303 12.91 -4.79 -2.81
N LEU A 304 12.39 -4.76 -1.57
CA LEU A 304 13.13 -5.32 -0.42
C LEU A 304 13.26 -6.84 -0.49
N ASN A 305 12.29 -7.54 -1.09
CA ASN A 305 12.42 -8.98 -1.33
C ASN A 305 13.52 -9.28 -2.35
N GLU A 306 13.72 -8.44 -3.38
CA GLU A 306 14.85 -8.54 -4.32
C GLU A 306 16.19 -8.52 -3.60
N ILE A 307 16.33 -7.64 -2.61
CA ILE A 307 17.55 -7.55 -1.80
C ILE A 307 17.66 -8.74 -0.83
N ASN A 308 16.63 -8.98 -0.02
CA ASN A 308 16.70 -9.92 1.10
C ASN A 308 16.59 -11.40 0.70
N LEU A 309 15.85 -11.71 -0.37
CA LEU A 309 15.60 -13.09 -0.81
C LEU A 309 16.43 -13.49 -2.02
N TYR A 310 16.60 -12.58 -2.97
CA TYR A 310 17.31 -12.87 -4.23
C TYR A 310 18.77 -12.39 -4.22
N GLY A 311 19.18 -11.61 -3.21
CA GLY A 311 20.56 -11.16 -3.04
C GLY A 311 20.98 -10.05 -4.01
N TYR A 312 20.03 -9.34 -4.62
CA TYR A 312 20.35 -8.18 -5.45
C TYR A 312 20.92 -7.03 -4.61
N ASP A 313 21.85 -6.27 -5.18
CA ASP A 313 22.28 -5.02 -4.57
C ASP A 313 21.14 -3.97 -4.62
N LEU A 314 21.21 -2.98 -3.73
CA LEU A 314 20.17 -1.95 -3.62
C LEU A 314 19.96 -1.17 -4.92
N VAL A 315 21.03 -0.85 -5.65
CA VAL A 315 20.95 -0.04 -6.88
C VAL A 315 20.27 -0.85 -7.99
N SER A 316 20.62 -2.13 -8.13
CA SER A 316 19.97 -3.05 -9.05
C SER A 316 18.51 -3.27 -8.69
N ALA A 317 18.19 -3.46 -7.40
CA ALA A 317 16.81 -3.61 -6.95
C ALA A 317 15.98 -2.34 -7.21
N LEU A 318 16.54 -1.15 -7.02
CA LEU A 318 15.89 0.13 -7.33
C LEU A 318 15.61 0.26 -8.82
N LYS A 319 16.58 -0.04 -9.69
CA LYS A 319 16.41 0.02 -11.15
C LYS A 319 15.40 -1.00 -11.65
N ASN A 320 15.48 -2.24 -11.19
CA ASN A 320 14.54 -3.29 -11.57
C ASN A 320 13.11 -2.96 -11.09
N THR A 321 12.97 -2.40 -9.89
CA THR A 321 11.66 -1.93 -9.40
C THR A 321 11.16 -0.73 -10.22
N ALA A 322 12.03 0.18 -10.63
CA ALA A 322 11.68 1.32 -11.48
C ALA A 322 11.14 0.86 -12.84
N GLU A 323 11.85 -0.04 -13.52
CA GLU A 323 11.44 -0.58 -14.84
C GLU A 323 10.11 -1.33 -14.79
N ASN A 324 9.84 -2.00 -13.67
CA ASN A 324 8.63 -2.80 -13.45
C ASN A 324 7.49 -2.03 -12.75
N SER A 325 7.68 -0.75 -12.43
CA SER A 325 6.65 0.09 -11.82
C SER A 325 5.57 0.46 -12.84
N PRO A 326 4.28 0.46 -12.45
CA PRO A 326 3.21 0.99 -13.30
C PRO A 326 3.25 2.52 -13.41
N SER A 327 3.74 3.23 -12.38
CA SER A 327 3.84 4.69 -12.36
C SER A 327 5.20 5.17 -12.88
N LYS A 328 5.15 6.11 -13.84
CA LYS A 328 6.33 6.79 -14.38
C LYS A 328 7.04 7.64 -13.33
N ARG A 329 6.28 8.37 -12.50
CA ARG A 329 6.83 9.23 -11.44
C ARG A 329 7.60 8.42 -10.38
N LEU A 330 7.07 7.26 -9.99
CA LEU A 330 7.78 6.34 -9.10
C LEU A 330 9.05 5.80 -9.77
N SER A 331 8.98 5.42 -11.06
CA SER A 331 10.16 4.99 -11.81
C SER A 331 11.26 6.05 -11.84
N GLU A 332 10.89 7.31 -12.08
CA GLU A 332 11.83 8.45 -12.09
C GLU A 332 12.44 8.70 -10.70
N LEU A 333 11.64 8.60 -9.63
CA LEU A 333 12.12 8.73 -8.25
C LEU A 333 13.15 7.63 -7.91
N LEU A 334 12.82 6.37 -8.19
CA LEU A 334 13.70 5.22 -7.88
C LEU A 334 14.98 5.23 -8.73
N THR A 335 14.88 5.60 -10.01
CA THR A 335 16.05 5.72 -10.91
C THR A 335 16.95 6.88 -10.48
N GLY A 336 16.35 8.02 -10.13
CA GLY A 336 17.07 9.16 -9.57
C GLY A 336 17.79 8.77 -8.28
N LEU A 337 17.11 8.08 -7.37
CA LEU A 337 17.69 7.61 -6.11
C LEU A 337 18.86 6.65 -6.35
N ALA A 338 18.70 5.69 -7.26
CA ALA A 338 19.77 4.77 -7.63
C ALA A 338 21.02 5.54 -8.12
N THR A 339 20.81 6.59 -8.91
CA THR A 339 21.89 7.46 -9.41
C THR A 339 22.56 8.23 -8.27
N THR A 340 21.77 8.86 -7.38
CA THR A 340 22.28 9.61 -6.21
C THR A 340 23.08 8.72 -5.27
N ILE A 341 22.63 7.49 -5.03
CA ILE A 341 23.36 6.52 -4.21
C ILE A 341 24.69 6.15 -4.87
N THR A 342 24.71 5.88 -6.18
CA THR A 342 25.95 5.54 -6.89
C THR A 342 26.95 6.67 -6.94
N SER A 343 26.49 7.92 -6.98
CA SER A 343 27.37 9.10 -6.98
C SER A 343 27.77 9.57 -5.57
N GLY A 344 27.26 8.94 -4.50
CA GLY A 344 27.49 9.37 -3.12
C GLY A 344 26.87 10.72 -2.78
N GLY A 345 25.77 11.08 -3.45
CA GLY A 345 25.09 12.37 -3.26
C GLY A 345 24.29 12.46 -1.96
N ASP A 346 23.79 13.66 -1.66
CA ASP A 346 22.92 13.89 -0.51
C ASP A 346 21.51 13.33 -0.76
N LEU A 347 21.15 12.31 0.02
CA LEU A 347 19.84 11.68 -0.07
C LEU A 347 18.73 12.57 0.51
N SER A 348 19.03 13.38 1.53
CA SER A 348 18.05 14.26 2.13
C SER A 348 17.63 15.34 1.14
N GLY A 349 18.61 16.08 0.60
CA GLY A 349 18.36 17.05 -0.45
C GLY A 349 17.67 16.46 -1.69
N PHE A 350 18.06 15.26 -2.12
CA PHE A 350 17.38 14.58 -3.23
C PHE A 350 15.90 14.32 -2.94
N PHE A 351 15.56 13.76 -1.77
CA PHE A 351 14.16 13.50 -1.44
C PHE A 351 13.37 14.78 -1.19
N ASP A 352 13.96 15.82 -0.61
CA ASP A 352 13.31 17.12 -0.41
C ASP A 352 12.94 17.76 -1.76
N GLU A 353 13.87 17.85 -2.71
CA GLU A 353 13.63 18.41 -4.04
C GLU A 353 12.55 17.60 -4.80
N ARG A 354 12.61 16.28 -4.71
CA ARG A 354 11.63 15.39 -5.34
C ARG A 354 10.27 15.47 -4.68
N ALA A 355 10.22 15.59 -3.35
CA ALA A 355 8.97 15.78 -2.61
C ALA A 355 8.29 17.08 -3.01
N GLU A 356 9.03 18.19 -3.12
CA GLU A 356 8.49 19.48 -3.57
C GLU A 356 7.92 19.38 -4.99
N THR A 357 8.68 18.78 -5.91
CA THR A 357 8.23 18.57 -7.30
C THR A 357 6.97 17.71 -7.37
N LEU A 358 6.92 16.62 -6.60
CA LEU A 358 5.76 15.72 -6.57
C LEU A 358 4.53 16.39 -5.92
N LEU A 359 4.71 17.16 -4.85
CA LEU A 359 3.65 17.92 -4.20
C LEU A 359 3.09 19.01 -5.10
N PHE A 360 3.95 19.73 -5.80
CA PHE A 360 3.54 20.74 -6.77
C PHE A 360 2.66 20.12 -7.86
N ASN A 361 3.12 19.02 -8.45
CA ASN A 361 2.36 18.27 -9.45
C ASN A 361 1.03 17.73 -8.91
N TYR A 362 1.01 17.28 -7.66
CA TYR A 362 -0.20 16.82 -6.98
C TYR A 362 -1.20 17.97 -6.78
N ARG A 363 -0.75 19.14 -6.33
CA ARG A 363 -1.59 20.34 -6.18
C ARG A 363 -2.20 20.78 -7.51
N ILE A 364 -1.41 20.80 -8.59
CA ILE A 364 -1.93 21.10 -9.94
C ILE A 364 -2.99 20.09 -10.36
N ALA A 365 -2.76 18.79 -10.13
CA ALA A 365 -3.74 17.76 -10.47
C ALA A 365 -5.05 17.97 -9.69
N GLN A 366 -4.95 18.29 -8.41
CA GLN A 366 -6.11 18.57 -7.56
C GLN A 366 -6.87 19.82 -8.01
N GLU A 367 -6.16 20.89 -8.38
CA GLU A 367 -6.75 22.11 -8.90
C GLU A 367 -7.49 21.86 -10.23
N ARG A 368 -6.87 21.12 -11.16
CA ARG A 368 -7.51 20.71 -12.41
C ARG A 368 -8.76 19.86 -12.17
N PHE A 369 -8.72 18.98 -11.18
CA PHE A 369 -9.87 18.19 -10.79
C PHE A 369 -11.01 19.08 -10.27
N SER A 370 -10.71 20.02 -9.37
CA SER A 370 -11.68 21.01 -8.86
C SER A 370 -12.27 21.86 -9.99
N LYS A 371 -11.44 22.33 -10.94
CA LYS A 371 -11.92 23.11 -12.09
C LYS A 371 -12.81 22.28 -13.02
N THR A 372 -12.49 21.01 -13.21
CA THR A 372 -13.32 20.08 -13.99
C THR A 372 -14.66 19.84 -13.29
N ALA A 373 -14.66 19.69 -11.96
CA ALA A 373 -15.88 19.54 -11.16
C ALA A 373 -16.75 20.81 -11.22
N GLU A 374 -16.15 21.99 -11.13
CA GLU A 374 -16.83 23.29 -11.32
C GLU A 374 -17.50 23.36 -12.70
N THR A 375 -16.75 23.04 -13.76
CA THR A 375 -17.31 23.00 -15.13
C THR A 375 -18.51 22.07 -15.23
N PHE A 376 -18.49 20.92 -14.54
CA PHE A 376 -19.64 20.01 -14.49
C PHE A 376 -20.82 20.55 -13.68
N MET A 377 -20.56 21.27 -12.59
CA MET A 377 -21.61 21.95 -11.83
C MET A 377 -22.27 23.04 -12.68
N ASP A 378 -21.50 23.81 -13.45
CA ASP A 378 -22.05 24.84 -14.34
C ASP A 378 -22.93 24.25 -15.44
N ILE A 379 -22.48 23.15 -16.07
CA ILE A 379 -23.28 22.40 -17.06
C ILE A 379 -24.57 21.87 -16.41
N TYR A 380 -24.49 21.34 -15.18
CA TYR A 380 -25.64 20.84 -14.47
C TYR A 380 -26.66 21.95 -14.16
N ILE A 381 -26.22 23.08 -13.61
CA ILE A 381 -27.09 24.21 -13.27
C ILE A 381 -27.73 24.79 -14.53
N SER A 382 -26.95 24.96 -15.60
CA SER A 382 -27.44 25.61 -16.82
C SER A 382 -28.34 24.70 -17.64
N LEU A 383 -27.93 23.46 -17.91
CA LEU A 383 -28.64 22.57 -18.83
C LEU A 383 -29.69 21.69 -18.15
N LEU A 384 -29.46 21.24 -16.92
CA LEU A 384 -30.38 20.31 -16.23
C LEU A 384 -31.36 21.02 -15.28
N ILE A 385 -31.05 22.23 -14.83
CA ILE A 385 -31.94 23.02 -13.97
C ILE A 385 -32.52 24.21 -14.75
N ALA A 386 -31.69 25.16 -15.20
CA ALA A 386 -32.16 26.42 -15.76
C ALA A 386 -32.90 26.25 -17.09
N ALA A 387 -32.37 25.45 -18.03
CA ALA A 387 -33.02 25.26 -19.33
C ALA A 387 -34.43 24.61 -19.22
N PRO A 388 -34.64 23.52 -18.45
CA PRO A 388 -35.99 22.99 -18.23
C PRO A 388 -36.92 23.96 -17.49
N MET A 389 -36.41 24.75 -16.54
CA MET A 389 -37.20 25.75 -15.84
C MET A 389 -37.68 26.86 -16.78
N ILE A 390 -36.79 27.38 -17.64
CA ILE A 390 -37.14 28.38 -18.65
C ILE A 390 -38.11 27.80 -19.68
N LEU A 391 -37.86 26.57 -20.15
CA LEU A 391 -38.74 25.87 -21.08
C LEU A 391 -40.13 25.69 -20.48
N MET A 392 -40.22 25.29 -19.21
CA MET A 392 -41.48 25.16 -18.49
C MET A 392 -42.21 26.51 -18.41
N LEU A 393 -41.51 27.59 -18.07
CA LEU A 393 -42.09 28.93 -18.03
C LEU A 393 -42.65 29.35 -19.39
N LEU A 394 -41.88 29.17 -20.48
CA LEU A 394 -42.31 29.53 -21.84
C LEU A 394 -43.55 28.75 -22.27
N LEU A 395 -43.58 27.44 -22.00
CA LEU A 395 -44.71 26.59 -22.35
C LEU A 395 -45.98 26.94 -21.57
N ILE A 396 -45.85 27.35 -20.30
CA ILE A 396 -46.96 27.87 -19.50
C ILE A 396 -47.51 29.15 -20.12
N ILE A 397 -46.64 30.10 -20.48
CA ILE A 397 -47.04 31.37 -21.11
C ILE A 397 -47.74 31.13 -22.45
N MET A 398 -47.20 30.25 -23.29
CA MET A 398 -47.82 29.90 -24.58
C MET A 398 -49.22 29.30 -24.40
N LYS A 399 -49.37 28.39 -23.43
CA LYS A 399 -50.67 27.81 -23.12
C LYS A 399 -51.67 28.87 -22.63
N MET A 400 -51.24 29.79 -21.76
CA MET A 400 -52.09 30.89 -21.27
C MET A 400 -52.48 31.88 -22.38
N SER A 401 -51.58 32.11 -23.33
CA SER A 401 -51.81 32.98 -24.50
C SER A 401 -52.72 32.37 -25.56
N GLY A 402 -53.19 31.12 -25.39
CA GLY A 402 -54.04 30.43 -26.36
C GLY A 402 -53.29 29.93 -27.60
N LEU A 403 -51.95 29.93 -27.58
CA LEU A 403 -51.10 29.46 -28.68
C LEU A 403 -51.08 27.93 -28.72
N GLY A 404 -52.17 27.32 -29.20
CA GLY A 404 -52.19 26.03 -29.91
C GLY A 404 -51.70 24.75 -29.20
N ILE A 405 -51.27 24.78 -27.94
CA ILE A 405 -50.89 23.55 -27.21
C ILE A 405 -52.17 22.85 -26.74
N SER A 406 -52.57 21.80 -27.46
CA SER A 406 -53.77 20.99 -27.16
C SER A 406 -53.66 20.14 -25.89
N MET A 407 -52.46 20.04 -25.31
CA MET A 407 -52.20 19.26 -24.09
C MET A 407 -52.67 19.99 -22.83
N SER A 408 -53.28 19.23 -21.90
CA SER A 408 -53.59 19.72 -20.55
C SER A 408 -52.31 20.15 -19.81
N PHE A 409 -52.43 21.05 -18.83
CA PHE A 409 -51.31 21.51 -18.00
C PHE A 409 -50.64 20.35 -17.28
N ILE A 410 -51.46 19.42 -16.75
CA ILE A 410 -51.00 18.21 -16.07
C ILE A 410 -50.19 17.32 -17.01
N ALA A 411 -50.68 17.12 -18.25
CA ALA A 411 -49.99 16.31 -19.25
C ALA A 411 -48.65 16.93 -19.68
N LEU A 412 -48.62 18.26 -19.87
CA LEU A 412 -47.42 18.99 -20.24
C LEU A 412 -46.34 18.95 -19.14
N SER A 413 -46.74 19.20 -17.88
CA SER A 413 -45.85 19.09 -16.72
C SER A 413 -45.32 17.68 -16.54
N PHE A 414 -46.16 16.66 -16.76
CA PHE A 414 -45.74 15.26 -16.68
C PHE A 414 -44.70 14.90 -17.76
N VAL A 415 -44.93 15.32 -19.02
CA VAL A 415 -43.98 15.08 -20.12
C VAL A 415 -42.63 15.78 -19.85
N ILE A 416 -42.65 17.04 -19.42
CA ILE A 416 -41.42 17.78 -19.11
C ILE A 416 -40.68 17.11 -17.94
N SER A 417 -41.39 16.73 -16.89
CA SER A 417 -40.79 16.03 -15.75
C SER A 417 -40.13 14.72 -16.21
N MET A 418 -40.79 13.94 -17.07
CA MET A 418 -40.23 12.71 -17.63
C MET A 418 -38.96 12.96 -18.46
N VAL A 419 -38.98 13.98 -19.32
CA VAL A 419 -37.80 14.36 -20.12
C VAL A 419 -36.64 14.78 -19.21
N VAL A 420 -36.90 15.61 -18.20
CA VAL A 420 -35.89 16.06 -17.24
C VAL A 420 -35.32 14.88 -16.46
N THR A 421 -36.15 13.93 -16.03
CA THR A 421 -35.68 12.72 -15.35
C THR A 421 -34.78 11.89 -16.24
N VAL A 422 -35.16 11.66 -17.51
CA VAL A 422 -34.34 10.90 -18.46
C VAL A 422 -32.99 11.58 -18.70
N VAL A 423 -32.99 12.91 -18.92
CA VAL A 423 -31.75 13.68 -19.13
C VAL A 423 -30.85 13.65 -17.89
N ASN A 424 -31.43 13.72 -16.68
CA ASN A 424 -30.68 13.58 -15.43
C ASN A 424 -30.04 12.20 -15.29
N VAL A 425 -30.78 11.13 -15.60
CA VAL A 425 -30.24 9.76 -15.56
C VAL A 425 -29.07 9.61 -16.55
N ILE A 426 -29.21 10.15 -17.76
CA ILE A 426 -28.14 10.14 -18.76
C ILE A 426 -26.91 10.92 -18.27
N PHE A 427 -27.11 12.10 -17.68
CA PHE A 427 -26.02 12.92 -17.16
C PHE A 427 -25.29 12.25 -15.98
N LEU A 428 -26.04 11.62 -15.06
CA LEU A 428 -25.46 10.85 -13.96
C LEU A 428 -24.66 9.65 -14.46
N ALA A 429 -25.18 8.92 -15.45
CA ALA A 429 -24.45 7.82 -16.07
C ALA A 429 -23.15 8.30 -16.72
N PHE A 430 -23.19 9.44 -17.43
CA PHE A 430 -22.02 10.07 -18.02
C PHE A 430 -20.98 10.49 -16.96
N LEU A 431 -21.40 11.12 -15.86
CA LEU A 431 -20.51 11.49 -14.76
C LEU A 431 -19.86 10.26 -14.12
N HIS A 432 -20.63 9.19 -13.92
CA HIS A 432 -20.11 7.95 -13.35
C HIS A 432 -18.99 7.37 -14.21
N MET A 433 -19.20 7.29 -15.53
CA MET A 433 -18.17 6.82 -16.47
C MET A 433 -16.91 7.69 -16.48
N LYS A 434 -17.05 9.01 -16.24
CA LYS A 434 -15.90 9.91 -16.20
C LYS A 434 -15.17 9.87 -14.86
N LYS A 435 -15.85 9.62 -13.74
CA LYS A 435 -15.24 9.48 -12.41
C LYS A 435 -14.32 8.26 -12.31
N GLU A 436 -14.59 7.21 -13.08
CA GLU A 436 -13.78 5.98 -13.11
C GLU A 436 -12.52 6.06 -14.00
N ARG A 437 -12.29 7.18 -14.70
CA ARG A 437 -11.11 7.40 -15.55
C ARG A 437 -10.18 8.44 -14.96
#